data_AF-A0A973UZM1-F1
#
_entry.id   AF-A0A973UZM1-F1
#
_cell.length_a   1.000
_cell.length_b   1.000
_cell.length_c   1.000
_cell.angle_alpha   90.00
_cell.angle_beta   90.00
_cell.angle_gamma   90.00
#
_symmetry.space_group_name_H-M   'P 1'
#
loop_
_entity.id
_entity.type
_entity.pdbx_description
1 polymer ?
#
loop_
_entity_poly.entity_id
_entity_poly.type
_entity_poly.pdbx_seq_one_letter_code
_entity_poly.pdbx_strand_id
1 'polypeptide(L)'
;RLTQPRPPQPPVLVRQIRAARRPISDADDLEPADAPTAAPGIGPGDAGQIAALEQEASGTAPAVVGTDRQQPLPLTGLPRRGVGLTGGGSAGAARGLIVAVVTSGDHRRADGAGQILTTDGLLTQLGVTDPQIGPVTVADSVGAALHRMQLAIHDRYRRHGDDVTGLTDSHDLPPRLVLLPPVGSEDAIRLAALAARGHLLGVHAVLLGPWSQGATWAVGTDGRITDAEVPGTRLNSVDATGLSGVLDLVREIATPATATGPTTAGTPSATRRRSARPPAALAGDPATAALRLDVLGTVRLAGDGGDPIRIGRQRSKQIAVLLALHRGGLDRGELLEFVYGDMRRTEATKSLQTGIWELNRSLVTPAGSALIKNGEVCKLDPQLIEVDWWDLQAHVERGEFQQAIELYRGPLAGDAEWDWLPEQRHHVRQTVAAAYAQWAASLETAQERLDAVKAGLDIDPWSEELHQLVMSAHATLGDPDRVTAQLETLRERLAAIGLAPSEQTVQLVARLTDQAVRALG
;
A
#
# COMPACT_ATOMS: atom_id res chain seq x y z
N ARG A 1 -34.16 -35.35 -15.34
CA ARG A 1 -33.01 -35.23 -14.41
C ARG A 1 -31.79 -34.90 -15.24
N LEU A 2 -31.49 -33.61 -15.38
CA LEU A 2 -30.38 -33.08 -16.19
C LEU A 2 -29.22 -32.78 -15.24
N THR A 3 -28.09 -33.43 -15.46
CA THR A 3 -26.87 -33.36 -14.65
C THR A 3 -26.10 -32.09 -15.03
N GLN A 4 -25.90 -31.18 -14.08
CA GLN A 4 -25.04 -29.99 -14.24
C GLN A 4 -23.55 -30.40 -14.33
N PRO A 5 -22.71 -29.70 -15.11
CA PRO A 5 -21.27 -29.94 -15.13
C PRO A 5 -20.59 -29.34 -13.88
N ARG A 6 -19.74 -30.13 -13.21
CA ARG A 6 -18.89 -29.72 -12.08
C ARG A 6 -17.84 -28.68 -12.52
N PRO A 7 -17.48 -27.68 -11.68
CA PRO A 7 -16.35 -26.80 -11.95
C PRO A 7 -15.01 -27.58 -11.89
N PRO A 8 -14.00 -27.21 -12.70
CA PRO A 8 -12.72 -27.91 -12.71
C PRO A 8 -11.93 -27.66 -11.42
N GLN A 9 -11.26 -28.71 -10.91
CA GLN A 9 -10.37 -28.62 -9.76
C GLN A 9 -9.02 -27.94 -10.10
N PRO A 10 -8.40 -27.25 -9.13
CA PRO A 10 -7.31 -26.27 -9.35
C PRO A 10 -6.04 -26.74 -10.09
N PRO A 11 -5.59 -28.02 -10.06
CA PRO A 11 -4.39 -28.43 -10.81
C PRO A 11 -4.56 -28.37 -12.33
N VAL A 12 -5.80 -28.38 -12.83
CA VAL A 12 -6.11 -28.44 -14.27
C VAL A 12 -5.99 -27.06 -14.94
N LEU A 13 -6.35 -25.98 -14.24
CA LEU A 13 -6.35 -24.62 -14.79
C LEU A 13 -4.91 -24.13 -15.06
N VAL A 14 -3.99 -24.37 -14.13
CA VAL A 14 -2.56 -24.04 -14.27
C VAL A 14 -1.91 -24.86 -15.40
N ARG A 15 -2.34 -26.10 -15.58
CA ARG A 15 -1.89 -26.96 -16.70
C ARG A 15 -2.43 -26.50 -18.05
N GLN A 16 -3.68 -26.03 -18.10
CA GLN A 16 -4.32 -25.49 -19.31
C GLN A 16 -3.70 -24.16 -19.75
N ILE A 17 -3.36 -23.28 -18.80
CA ILE A 17 -2.64 -22.03 -19.07
C ILE A 17 -1.21 -22.30 -19.57
N ARG A 18 -0.54 -23.34 -19.04
CA ARG A 18 0.77 -23.79 -19.55
C ARG A 18 0.67 -24.47 -20.91
N ALA A 19 -0.40 -25.21 -21.18
CA ALA A 19 -0.64 -25.87 -22.47
C ALA A 19 -0.98 -24.88 -23.59
N ALA A 20 -1.66 -23.78 -23.27
CA ALA A 20 -1.97 -22.70 -24.22
C ALA A 20 -0.73 -21.88 -24.66
N ARG A 21 0.46 -22.15 -24.12
CA ARG A 21 1.74 -21.47 -24.46
C ARG A 21 2.60 -22.23 -25.48
N ARG A 22 2.19 -23.40 -25.98
CA ARG A 22 2.90 -24.08 -27.07
C ARG A 22 2.29 -23.68 -28.42
N PRO A 23 3.10 -23.19 -29.39
CA PRO A 23 2.61 -23.02 -30.75
C PRO A 23 2.26 -24.39 -31.34
N ILE A 24 1.10 -24.47 -32.01
CA ILE A 24 0.71 -25.61 -32.82
C ILE A 24 1.61 -25.59 -34.06
N SER A 25 2.39 -26.66 -34.25
CA SER A 25 3.03 -27.00 -35.52
C SER A 25 2.81 -28.49 -35.76
N ASP A 26 1.94 -28.75 -36.72
CA ASP A 26 1.69 -29.90 -37.60
C ASP A 26 1.93 -31.36 -37.16
N ALA A 27 0.92 -32.14 -37.54
CA ALA A 27 0.79 -33.58 -37.49
C ALA A 27 1.70 -34.29 -38.52
N ASP A 28 2.27 -35.43 -38.14
CA ASP A 28 1.87 -36.76 -38.64
C ASP A 28 2.80 -37.84 -38.05
N ASP A 29 2.18 -38.91 -37.55
CA ASP A 29 2.58 -40.32 -37.67
C ASP A 29 2.03 -41.17 -36.50
N LEU A 30 0.95 -41.89 -36.83
CA LEU A 30 0.44 -43.10 -36.20
C LEU A 30 1.50 -44.23 -36.42
N GLU A 31 1.82 -45.15 -35.50
CA GLU A 31 0.99 -46.21 -34.92
C GLU A 31 1.86 -47.05 -33.89
N PRO A 32 1.45 -48.20 -33.28
CA PRO A 32 1.29 -48.30 -31.83
C PRO A 32 2.06 -49.43 -31.08
N ALA A 33 2.03 -49.32 -29.75
CA ALA A 33 2.02 -50.34 -28.67
C ALA A 33 3.07 -51.48 -28.62
N ASP A 34 3.87 -51.51 -27.53
CA ASP A 34 3.87 -52.61 -26.54
C ASP A 34 4.64 -52.24 -25.24
N ALA A 35 4.29 -52.91 -24.14
CA ALA A 35 4.60 -52.57 -22.75
C ALA A 35 5.98 -53.10 -22.23
N PRO A 36 6.26 -53.12 -20.91
CA PRO A 36 7.16 -52.20 -20.18
C PRO A 36 8.49 -52.85 -19.73
N THR A 37 9.61 -52.12 -19.70
CA THR A 37 10.80 -52.59 -18.96
C THR A 37 11.74 -51.47 -18.50
N ALA A 38 12.10 -51.54 -17.20
CA ALA A 38 13.30 -51.05 -16.51
C ALA A 38 13.86 -49.63 -16.77
N ALA A 39 13.98 -48.88 -15.68
CA ALA A 39 14.74 -47.62 -15.60
C ALA A 39 16.21 -47.79 -16.04
N PRO A 40 16.77 -46.83 -16.82
CA PRO A 40 18.21 -46.65 -16.92
C PRO A 40 18.68 -45.40 -16.17
N GLY A 41 19.86 -45.51 -15.57
CA GLY A 41 20.54 -44.45 -14.84
C GLY A 41 20.94 -43.28 -15.74
N ILE A 42 20.96 -42.11 -15.10
CA ILE A 42 21.32 -40.81 -15.67
C ILE A 42 22.74 -40.88 -16.24
N GLY A 43 22.87 -40.73 -17.56
CA GLY A 43 24.15 -40.67 -18.26
C GLY A 43 24.69 -39.24 -18.29
N PRO A 44 25.99 -39.04 -18.58
CA PRO A 44 26.62 -37.71 -18.62
C PRO A 44 26.09 -36.76 -19.72
N GLY A 45 25.21 -37.23 -20.62
CA GLY A 45 24.46 -36.40 -21.56
C GLY A 45 23.23 -35.71 -20.96
N ASP A 46 22.62 -36.31 -19.92
CA ASP A 46 21.42 -35.76 -19.26
C ASP A 46 21.77 -34.58 -18.35
N ALA A 47 22.97 -34.57 -17.76
CA ALA A 47 23.47 -33.43 -16.98
C ALA A 47 23.64 -32.17 -17.85
N GLY A 48 23.99 -32.31 -19.13
CA GLY A 48 24.06 -31.22 -20.08
C GLY A 48 22.69 -30.69 -20.50
N GLN A 49 21.70 -31.57 -20.63
CA GLN A 49 20.30 -31.17 -20.89
C GLN A 49 19.62 -30.57 -19.66
N ILE A 50 19.91 -31.06 -18.45
CA ILE A 50 19.44 -30.46 -17.19
C ILE A 50 20.08 -29.09 -17.00
N ALA A 51 21.39 -28.94 -17.25
CA ALA A 51 22.05 -27.64 -17.20
C ALA A 51 21.51 -26.67 -18.26
N ALA A 52 21.23 -27.12 -19.49
CA ALA A 52 20.62 -26.29 -20.52
C ALA A 52 19.17 -25.88 -20.17
N LEU A 53 18.39 -26.77 -19.55
CA LEU A 53 17.03 -26.49 -19.06
C LEU A 53 17.04 -25.58 -17.80
N GLU A 54 18.07 -25.68 -16.95
CA GLU A 54 18.30 -24.77 -15.80
C GLU A 54 18.78 -23.38 -16.25
N GLN A 55 19.48 -23.30 -17.38
CA GLN A 55 19.95 -22.06 -17.99
C GLN A 55 18.83 -21.36 -18.78
N GLU A 56 17.93 -22.12 -19.45
CA GLU A 56 16.66 -21.59 -19.99
C GLU A 56 15.67 -21.17 -18.87
N ALA A 57 15.70 -21.84 -17.71
CA ALA A 57 14.91 -21.46 -16.54
C ALA A 57 15.52 -20.30 -15.71
N SER A 58 16.72 -19.81 -16.07
CA SER A 58 17.34 -18.63 -15.44
C SER A 58 16.85 -17.30 -16.01
N GLY A 59 16.13 -17.31 -17.13
CA GLY A 59 15.48 -16.11 -17.68
C GLY A 59 14.24 -15.73 -16.88
N THR A 60 14.10 -14.45 -16.54
CA THR A 60 12.87 -13.92 -15.93
C THR A 60 11.69 -14.15 -16.88
N ALA A 61 10.71 -14.95 -16.47
CA ALA A 61 9.53 -15.20 -17.30
C ALA A 61 8.79 -13.86 -17.57
N PRO A 62 8.55 -13.48 -18.85
CA PRO A 62 7.94 -12.21 -19.17
C PRO A 62 6.48 -12.15 -18.68
N ALA A 63 6.08 -11.01 -18.13
CA ALA A 63 4.69 -10.74 -17.75
C ALA A 63 3.82 -10.61 -19.01
N VAL A 64 3.13 -11.68 -19.40
CA VAL A 64 2.23 -11.68 -20.56
C VAL A 64 0.85 -11.16 -20.14
N VAL A 65 0.46 -10.01 -20.69
CA VAL A 65 -0.75 -9.27 -20.31
C VAL A 65 -1.94 -9.53 -21.23
N GLY A 66 -1.71 -10.18 -22.37
CA GLY A 66 -2.76 -10.49 -23.33
C GLY A 66 -2.20 -11.10 -24.61
N THR A 67 -2.93 -10.91 -25.70
CA THR A 67 -2.51 -11.29 -27.06
C THR A 67 -2.73 -10.13 -28.03
N ASP A 68 -1.78 -9.88 -28.92
CA ASP A 68 -1.98 -9.04 -30.10
C ASP A 68 -1.90 -9.91 -31.35
N ARG A 69 -2.97 -9.95 -32.16
CA ARG A 69 -3.05 -10.77 -33.38
C ARG A 69 -2.60 -12.24 -33.17
N GLN A 70 -3.03 -12.85 -32.07
CA GLN A 70 -2.67 -14.21 -31.62
C GLN A 70 -1.22 -14.41 -31.13
N GLN A 71 -0.41 -13.36 -31.07
CA GLN A 71 0.91 -13.42 -30.44
C GLN A 71 0.84 -12.96 -28.98
N PRO A 72 1.66 -13.52 -28.05
CA PRO A 72 1.71 -13.05 -26.68
C PRO A 72 2.06 -11.56 -26.59
N LEU A 73 1.25 -10.78 -25.89
CA LEU A 73 1.53 -9.38 -25.59
C LEU A 73 2.23 -9.29 -24.23
N PRO A 74 3.54 -9.00 -24.17
CA PRO A 74 4.23 -8.77 -22.90
C PRO A 74 3.85 -7.39 -22.33
N LEU A 75 4.07 -7.19 -21.03
CA LEU A 75 3.88 -5.92 -20.34
C LEU A 75 4.72 -4.78 -20.95
N THR A 76 5.88 -5.11 -21.51
CA THR A 76 6.75 -4.21 -22.29
C THR A 76 6.11 -3.72 -23.59
N GLY A 77 5.07 -4.41 -24.09
CA GLY A 77 4.29 -4.00 -25.25
C GLY A 77 3.25 -2.90 -24.95
N LEU A 78 3.08 -2.48 -23.70
CA LEU A 78 2.19 -1.37 -23.36
C LEU A 78 2.73 -0.01 -23.85
N PRO A 79 1.86 0.97 -24.15
CA PRO A 79 2.28 2.31 -24.56
C PRO A 79 3.28 2.97 -23.60
N ARG A 80 4.33 3.58 -24.16
CA ARG A 80 5.45 4.15 -23.38
C ARG A 80 5.05 5.23 -22.39
N ARG A 81 4.03 6.03 -22.72
CA ARG A 81 3.52 7.12 -21.85
C ARG A 81 2.41 6.65 -20.90
N GLY A 82 2.25 5.34 -20.74
CA GLY A 82 1.14 4.73 -20.02
C GLY A 82 -0.13 4.65 -20.88
N VAL A 83 -1.09 3.86 -20.38
CA VAL A 83 -2.35 3.56 -21.08
C VAL A 83 -3.55 3.67 -20.15
N GLY A 84 -4.63 4.29 -20.63
CA GLY A 84 -5.93 4.29 -19.95
C GLY A 84 -6.77 3.08 -20.37
N LEU A 85 -7.49 2.48 -19.43
CA LEU A 85 -8.44 1.39 -19.67
C LEU A 85 -9.85 1.88 -19.35
N THR A 86 -10.74 1.82 -20.33
CA THR A 86 -12.16 2.19 -20.20
C THR A 86 -13.07 1.04 -20.65
N GLY A 87 -14.38 1.17 -20.50
CA GLY A 87 -15.35 0.15 -20.90
C GLY A 87 -15.64 -0.90 -19.82
N GLY A 88 -16.65 -1.75 -20.09
CA GLY A 88 -17.19 -2.70 -19.12
C GLY A 88 -16.24 -3.85 -18.72
N GLY A 89 -15.18 -4.10 -19.50
CA GLY A 89 -14.15 -5.10 -19.19
C GLY A 89 -12.90 -4.53 -18.53
N SER A 90 -12.81 -3.22 -18.31
CA SER A 90 -11.59 -2.56 -17.80
C SER A 90 -11.13 -3.09 -16.45
N ALA A 91 -12.06 -3.29 -15.52
CA ALA A 91 -11.77 -3.88 -14.21
C ALA A 91 -11.22 -5.31 -14.34
N GLY A 92 -11.84 -6.15 -15.18
CA GLY A 92 -11.38 -7.52 -15.43
C GLY A 92 -9.98 -7.56 -16.05
N ALA A 93 -9.71 -6.65 -16.98
CA ALA A 93 -8.38 -6.50 -17.59
C ALA A 93 -7.32 -6.01 -16.60
N ALA A 94 -7.65 -5.07 -15.71
CA ALA A 94 -6.76 -4.64 -14.64
C ALA A 94 -6.42 -5.78 -13.67
N ARG A 95 -7.40 -6.63 -13.32
CA ARG A 95 -7.12 -7.86 -12.55
C ARG A 95 -6.17 -8.81 -13.31
N GLY A 96 -6.34 -8.96 -14.61
CA GLY A 96 -5.44 -9.77 -15.44
C GLY A 96 -4.03 -9.22 -15.52
N LEU A 97 -3.85 -7.90 -15.55
CA LEU A 97 -2.55 -7.24 -15.45
C LEU A 97 -1.87 -7.52 -14.11
N ILE A 98 -2.61 -7.43 -13.00
CA ILE A 98 -2.11 -7.76 -11.67
C ILE A 98 -1.64 -9.22 -11.65
N VAL A 99 -2.47 -10.17 -12.09
CA VAL A 99 -2.11 -11.59 -12.16
C VAL A 99 -0.85 -11.81 -13.01
N ALA A 100 -0.75 -11.18 -14.18
CA ALA A 100 0.41 -11.33 -15.07
C ALA A 100 1.72 -10.88 -14.39
N VAL A 101 1.68 -9.78 -13.64
CA VAL A 101 2.86 -9.24 -12.94
C VAL A 101 3.20 -10.07 -11.71
N VAL A 102 2.22 -10.36 -10.86
CA VAL A 102 2.42 -11.16 -9.64
C VAL A 102 2.91 -12.57 -9.94
N THR A 103 2.54 -13.15 -11.08
CA THR A 103 3.01 -14.49 -11.48
C THR A 103 4.30 -14.46 -12.29
N SER A 104 4.79 -13.29 -12.68
CA SER A 104 6.07 -13.10 -13.37
C SER A 104 7.23 -12.87 -12.40
N GLY A 105 8.46 -12.95 -12.90
CA GLY A 105 9.65 -12.82 -12.06
C GLY A 105 10.16 -14.16 -11.51
N ASP A 106 11.34 -14.10 -10.89
CA ASP A 106 11.91 -15.22 -10.14
C ASP A 106 11.52 -15.10 -8.66
N HIS A 107 10.42 -15.77 -8.29
CA HIS A 107 9.90 -15.82 -6.92
C HIS A 107 10.85 -16.48 -5.90
N ARG A 108 11.96 -17.10 -6.36
CA ARG A 108 12.98 -17.67 -5.48
C ARG A 108 13.98 -16.63 -5.00
N ARG A 109 14.08 -15.48 -5.69
CA ARG A 109 14.92 -14.35 -5.27
C ARG A 109 14.06 -13.29 -4.61
N ALA A 110 14.49 -12.80 -3.45
CA ALA A 110 13.77 -11.78 -2.70
C ALA A 110 13.44 -10.53 -3.55
N ASP A 111 14.32 -10.14 -4.47
CA ASP A 111 14.17 -8.97 -5.34
C ASP A 111 13.77 -9.31 -6.79
N GLY A 112 13.45 -10.59 -7.09
CA GLY A 112 13.22 -11.08 -8.45
C GLY A 112 11.75 -11.12 -8.89
N ALA A 113 10.80 -10.95 -7.96
CA ALA A 113 9.36 -11.01 -8.25
C ALA A 113 8.84 -9.70 -8.87
N GLY A 114 7.82 -9.82 -9.74
CA GLY A 114 7.08 -8.66 -10.23
C GLY A 114 6.41 -7.87 -9.10
N GLN A 115 6.35 -6.55 -9.24
CA GLN A 115 5.84 -5.64 -8.21
C GLN A 115 4.72 -4.75 -8.77
N ILE A 116 3.77 -4.40 -7.92
CA ILE A 116 2.58 -3.63 -8.25
C ILE A 116 2.48 -2.46 -7.28
N LEU A 117 2.28 -1.26 -7.80
CA LEU A 117 2.01 -0.05 -7.03
C LEU A 117 0.62 0.47 -7.38
N THR A 118 -0.26 0.61 -6.40
CA THR A 118 -1.66 1.04 -6.60
C THR A 118 -2.17 1.85 -5.41
N THR A 119 -3.37 2.40 -5.47
CA THR A 119 -4.06 3.02 -4.32
C THR A 119 -5.09 2.07 -3.71
N ASP A 120 -5.45 2.31 -2.45
CA ASP A 120 -6.37 1.44 -1.69
C ASP A 120 -7.79 1.43 -2.28
N GLY A 121 -8.31 2.62 -2.61
CA GLY A 121 -9.63 2.76 -3.25
C GLY A 121 -9.73 1.99 -4.58
N LEU A 122 -8.62 1.88 -5.32
CA LEU A 122 -8.61 1.14 -6.58
C LEU A 122 -8.60 -0.39 -6.36
N LEU A 123 -7.90 -0.88 -5.34
CA LEU A 123 -7.94 -2.29 -4.96
C LEU A 123 -9.34 -2.71 -4.52
N THR A 124 -9.99 -1.87 -3.71
CA THR A 124 -11.38 -2.07 -3.30
C THR A 124 -12.31 -2.11 -4.51
N GLN A 125 -12.15 -1.21 -5.47
CA GLN A 125 -12.92 -1.22 -6.73
C GLN A 125 -12.68 -2.51 -7.54
N LEU A 126 -11.48 -3.08 -7.48
CA LEU A 126 -11.16 -4.36 -8.11
C LEU A 126 -11.64 -5.57 -7.30
N GLY A 127 -12.29 -5.39 -6.15
CA GLY A 127 -12.80 -6.49 -5.33
C GLY A 127 -11.69 -7.24 -4.59
N VAL A 128 -10.55 -6.59 -4.37
CA VAL A 128 -9.49 -7.08 -3.49
C VAL A 128 -9.72 -6.46 -2.11
N THR A 129 -10.19 -7.26 -1.17
CA THR A 129 -10.43 -6.85 0.22
C THR A 129 -9.18 -6.92 1.09
N ASP A 130 -8.13 -7.62 0.65
CA ASP A 130 -6.86 -7.72 1.37
C ASP A 130 -5.73 -7.06 0.57
N PRO A 131 -5.39 -5.79 0.83
CA PRO A 131 -4.31 -5.08 0.13
C PRO A 131 -2.89 -5.63 0.43
N GLN A 132 -2.76 -6.62 1.32
CA GLN A 132 -1.50 -7.04 1.90
C GLN A 132 -0.69 -8.05 1.08
N ILE A 133 -0.96 -8.23 -0.21
CA ILE A 133 -0.30 -9.29 -0.99
C ILE A 133 1.18 -8.93 -1.22
N GLY A 134 2.06 -9.91 -1.06
CA GLY A 134 3.52 -9.80 -1.19
C GLY A 134 4.06 -8.80 -2.24
N PRO A 135 3.62 -8.90 -3.51
CA PRO A 135 4.07 -8.04 -4.61
C PRO A 135 3.27 -6.74 -4.77
N VAL A 136 2.24 -6.48 -3.96
CA VAL A 136 1.39 -5.29 -4.07
C VAL A 136 1.75 -4.28 -2.98
N THR A 137 2.11 -3.08 -3.41
CA THR A 137 2.36 -1.90 -2.59
C THR A 137 1.21 -0.93 -2.77
N VAL A 138 0.60 -0.53 -1.65
CA VAL A 138 -0.49 0.44 -1.64
C VAL A 138 0.03 1.81 -1.25
N ALA A 139 -0.27 2.82 -2.06
CA ALA A 139 0.04 4.22 -1.78
C ALA A 139 -1.18 4.92 -1.19
N ASP A 140 -0.93 5.77 -0.20
CA ASP A 140 -1.95 6.50 0.54
C ASP A 140 -2.64 7.59 -0.33
N SER A 141 -1.98 7.99 -1.44
CA SER A 141 -2.53 8.93 -2.42
C SER A 141 -1.90 8.74 -3.80
N VAL A 142 -2.47 9.36 -4.83
CA VAL A 142 -1.87 9.44 -6.17
C VAL A 142 -0.50 10.13 -6.12
N GLY A 143 -0.37 11.22 -5.36
CA GLY A 143 0.90 11.93 -5.18
C GLY A 143 1.98 11.02 -4.57
N ALA A 144 1.64 10.23 -3.55
CA ALA A 144 2.53 9.25 -2.95
C ALA A 144 2.93 8.14 -3.95
N ALA A 145 1.99 7.68 -4.78
CA ALA A 145 2.28 6.71 -5.83
C ALA A 145 3.24 7.27 -6.90
N LEU A 146 3.05 8.52 -7.32
CA LEU A 146 3.94 9.18 -8.27
C LEU A 146 5.35 9.37 -7.69
N HIS A 147 5.44 9.73 -6.41
CA HIS A 147 6.72 9.85 -5.72
C HIS A 147 7.45 8.50 -5.66
N ARG A 148 6.76 7.41 -5.27
CA ARG A 148 7.32 6.06 -5.25
C ARG A 148 7.73 5.57 -6.63
N MET A 149 6.94 5.86 -7.67
CA MET A 149 7.31 5.57 -9.06
C MET A 149 8.60 6.31 -9.45
N GLN A 150 8.74 7.57 -9.06
CA GLN A 150 9.95 8.37 -9.32
C GLN A 150 11.17 7.80 -8.59
N LEU A 151 11.04 7.39 -7.33
CA LEU A 151 12.11 6.72 -6.57
C LEU A 151 12.52 5.38 -7.20
N ALA A 152 11.54 4.56 -7.60
CA ALA A 152 11.78 3.31 -8.30
C ALA A 152 12.58 3.50 -9.60
N ILE A 153 12.23 4.52 -10.39
CA ILE A 153 12.94 4.89 -11.62
C ILE A 153 14.36 5.35 -11.29
N HIS A 154 14.51 6.23 -10.31
CA HIS A 154 15.81 6.78 -9.92
C HIS A 154 16.76 5.67 -9.43
N ASP A 155 16.26 4.76 -8.59
CA ASP A 155 17.07 3.69 -8.04
C ASP A 155 17.51 2.68 -9.12
N ARG A 156 16.62 2.32 -10.06
CA ARG A 156 17.00 1.50 -11.23
C ARG A 156 18.02 2.20 -12.11
N TYR A 157 17.83 3.49 -12.36
CA TYR A 157 18.80 4.29 -13.11
C TYR A 157 20.17 4.31 -12.42
N ARG A 158 20.22 4.42 -11.09
CA ARG A 158 21.49 4.38 -10.34
C ARG A 158 22.15 3.00 -10.35
N ARG A 159 21.37 1.92 -10.29
CA ARG A 159 21.89 0.55 -10.31
C ARG A 159 22.45 0.12 -11.66
N HIS A 160 21.89 0.67 -12.75
CA HIS A 160 22.18 0.23 -14.11
C HIS A 160 22.77 1.34 -15.01
N GLY A 161 23.09 2.51 -14.46
CA GLY A 161 23.31 3.79 -15.16
C GLY A 161 24.39 3.86 -16.24
N ASP A 162 25.38 2.97 -16.22
CA ASP A 162 26.40 2.88 -17.28
C ASP A 162 26.08 1.82 -18.36
N ASP A 163 25.11 0.93 -18.10
CA ASP A 163 24.73 -0.21 -18.94
C ASP A 163 23.30 -0.10 -19.50
N VAL A 164 22.60 1.02 -19.26
CA VAL A 164 21.21 1.26 -19.77
C VAL A 164 21.16 1.23 -21.30
N THR A 165 22.28 1.51 -21.97
CA THR A 165 22.41 1.41 -23.43
C THR A 165 22.76 0.00 -23.93
N GLY A 166 23.25 -0.88 -23.04
CA GLY A 166 23.57 -2.29 -23.27
C GLY A 166 22.48 -3.27 -22.80
N LEU A 167 21.47 -2.82 -22.04
CA LEU A 167 20.22 -3.54 -21.77
C LEU A 167 19.42 -3.66 -23.07
N THR A 168 19.83 -4.57 -23.95
CA THR A 168 19.15 -4.86 -25.22
C THR A 168 17.72 -5.37 -25.01
N ASP A 169 17.35 -5.79 -23.79
CA ASP A 169 16.00 -6.25 -23.46
C ASP A 169 15.56 -5.86 -22.04
N SER A 170 14.42 -5.16 -21.92
CA SER A 170 13.75 -4.81 -20.66
C SER A 170 13.24 -6.03 -19.86
N HIS A 171 13.48 -7.25 -20.34
CA HIS A 171 12.98 -8.51 -19.78
C HIS A 171 13.79 -9.01 -18.59
N ASP A 172 15.01 -8.50 -18.37
CA ASP A 172 15.89 -8.92 -17.28
C ASP A 172 15.57 -8.26 -15.92
N LEU A 173 14.79 -7.16 -15.94
CA LEU A 173 14.35 -6.48 -14.72
C LEU A 173 13.01 -7.04 -14.25
N PRO A 174 12.79 -7.22 -12.94
CA PRO A 174 11.48 -7.59 -12.42
C PRO A 174 10.46 -6.52 -12.82
N PRO A 175 9.33 -6.89 -13.45
CA PRO A 175 8.37 -5.91 -13.95
C PRO A 175 7.72 -5.15 -12.81
N ARG A 176 7.63 -3.82 -12.92
CA ARG A 176 6.90 -2.94 -12.00
C ARG A 176 5.68 -2.37 -12.72
N LEU A 177 4.48 -2.65 -12.22
CA LEU A 177 3.22 -2.11 -12.72
C LEU A 177 2.68 -1.06 -11.75
N VAL A 178 2.50 0.17 -12.23
CA VAL A 178 1.84 1.26 -11.50
C VAL A 178 0.40 1.37 -12.02
N LEU A 179 -0.57 1.01 -11.20
CA LEU A 179 -2.00 1.00 -11.53
C LEU A 179 -2.72 2.10 -10.74
N LEU A 180 -3.31 3.08 -11.41
CA LEU A 180 -3.88 4.27 -10.76
C LEU A 180 -5.33 4.55 -11.20
N PRO A 181 -6.14 5.20 -10.34
CA PRO A 181 -7.41 5.78 -10.74
C PRO A 181 -7.19 6.97 -11.71
N PRO A 182 -8.26 7.55 -12.28
CA PRO A 182 -8.14 8.79 -13.06
C PRO A 182 -7.45 9.89 -12.24
N VAL A 183 -6.54 10.63 -12.87
CA VAL A 183 -5.73 11.67 -12.23
C VAL A 183 -6.06 13.06 -12.79
N GLY A 184 -5.79 14.11 -12.00
CA GLY A 184 -5.93 15.51 -12.43
C GLY A 184 -4.97 15.88 -13.57
N SER A 185 -5.18 17.05 -14.19
CA SER A 185 -4.40 17.50 -15.35
C SER A 185 -2.90 17.66 -15.06
N GLU A 186 -2.53 18.17 -13.88
CA GLU A 186 -1.14 18.34 -13.47
C GLU A 186 -0.45 17.00 -13.24
N ASP A 187 -1.08 16.12 -12.46
CA ASP A 187 -0.59 14.76 -12.19
C ASP A 187 -0.50 13.91 -13.47
N ALA A 188 -1.40 14.12 -14.44
CA ALA A 188 -1.36 13.42 -15.72
C ALA A 188 -0.05 13.72 -16.49
N ILE A 189 0.37 14.98 -16.54
CA ILE A 189 1.62 15.39 -17.20
C ILE A 189 2.82 14.74 -16.51
N ARG A 190 2.84 14.79 -15.17
CA ARG A 190 3.90 14.19 -14.35
C ARG A 190 3.99 12.67 -14.54
N LEU A 191 2.86 11.98 -14.47
CA LEU A 191 2.77 10.54 -14.67
C LEU A 191 3.22 10.13 -16.08
N ALA A 192 2.83 10.86 -17.12
CA ALA A 192 3.24 10.56 -18.49
C ALA A 192 4.77 10.69 -18.68
N ALA A 193 5.39 11.70 -18.05
CA ALA A 193 6.83 11.90 -18.08
C ALA A 193 7.58 10.77 -17.33
N LEU A 194 7.07 10.36 -16.16
CA LEU A 194 7.60 9.23 -15.40
C LEU A 194 7.44 7.92 -16.16
N ALA A 195 6.26 7.66 -16.75
CA ALA A 195 5.99 6.45 -17.53
C ALA A 195 6.94 6.32 -18.72
N ALA A 196 7.18 7.40 -19.47
CA ALA A 196 8.07 7.39 -20.62
C ALA A 196 9.52 7.00 -20.24
N ARG A 197 10.02 7.51 -19.11
CA ARG A 197 11.36 7.18 -18.60
C ARG A 197 11.41 5.80 -17.96
N GLY A 198 10.37 5.45 -17.19
CA GLY A 198 10.24 4.19 -16.48
C GLY A 198 10.07 2.99 -17.42
N HIS A 199 9.47 3.18 -18.60
CA HIS A 199 9.26 2.11 -19.57
C HIS A 199 10.57 1.43 -20.00
N LEU A 200 11.67 2.19 -20.14
CA LEU A 200 13.00 1.65 -20.44
C LEU A 200 13.62 0.88 -19.26
N LEU A 201 13.09 1.10 -18.06
CA LEU A 201 13.56 0.49 -16.82
C LEU A 201 12.54 -0.55 -16.31
N GLY A 202 11.65 -1.07 -17.16
CA GLY A 202 10.64 -2.07 -16.77
C GLY A 202 9.58 -1.58 -15.78
N VAL A 203 9.30 -0.27 -15.75
CA VAL A 203 8.24 0.36 -14.96
C VAL A 203 7.12 0.83 -15.90
N HIS A 204 5.93 0.28 -15.75
CA HIS A 204 4.79 0.48 -16.66
C HIS A 204 3.62 1.12 -15.92
N ALA A 205 2.97 2.12 -16.53
CA ALA A 205 1.83 2.82 -15.94
C ALA A 205 0.52 2.48 -16.65
N VAL A 206 -0.52 2.15 -15.89
CA VAL A 206 -1.87 1.89 -16.37
C VAL A 206 -2.87 2.67 -15.55
N LEU A 207 -3.84 3.30 -16.19
CA LEU A 207 -4.92 4.04 -15.53
C LEU A 207 -6.26 3.36 -15.77
N LEU A 208 -7.07 3.23 -14.72
CA LEU A 208 -8.45 2.77 -14.83
C LEU A 208 -9.39 3.95 -15.09
N GLY A 209 -9.43 4.38 -16.35
CA GLY A 209 -10.25 5.47 -16.83
C GLY A 209 -9.66 6.13 -18.08
N PRO A 210 -10.20 7.29 -18.49
CA PRO A 210 -9.69 8.02 -19.64
C PRO A 210 -8.27 8.54 -19.38
N TRP A 211 -7.39 8.47 -20.39
CA TRP A 211 -6.02 8.94 -20.31
C TRP A 211 -5.77 10.09 -21.28
N SER A 212 -5.51 11.29 -20.74
CA SER A 212 -5.38 12.52 -21.53
C SER A 212 -4.00 12.71 -22.16
N GLN A 213 -2.99 11.96 -21.71
CA GLN A 213 -1.58 12.13 -22.11
C GLN A 213 -1.05 10.97 -23.00
N GLY A 214 -1.92 10.06 -23.42
CA GLY A 214 -1.56 8.88 -24.20
C GLY A 214 -2.77 8.09 -24.69
N ALA A 215 -2.54 6.82 -25.05
CA ALA A 215 -3.59 5.96 -25.58
C ALA A 215 -4.62 5.59 -24.50
N THR A 216 -5.90 5.50 -24.90
CA THR A 216 -6.99 5.01 -24.06
C THR A 216 -7.66 3.84 -24.76
N TRP A 217 -7.55 2.65 -24.17
CA TRP A 217 -8.14 1.44 -24.70
C TRP A 217 -9.53 1.21 -24.12
N ALA A 218 -10.53 1.12 -24.99
CA ALA A 218 -11.87 0.67 -24.63
C ALA A 218 -11.91 -0.86 -24.61
N VAL A 219 -12.14 -1.45 -23.44
CA VAL A 219 -12.08 -2.90 -23.20
C VAL A 219 -13.50 -3.47 -23.03
N GLY A 220 -13.87 -4.38 -23.93
CA GLY A 220 -15.09 -5.18 -23.84
C GLY A 220 -15.04 -6.21 -22.72
N THR A 221 -16.19 -6.76 -22.31
CA THR A 221 -16.28 -7.78 -21.25
C THR A 221 -15.54 -9.08 -21.59
N ASP A 222 -15.30 -9.35 -22.88
CA ASP A 222 -14.50 -10.46 -23.37
C ASP A 222 -12.98 -10.19 -23.36
N GLY A 223 -12.56 -9.00 -22.91
CA GLY A 223 -11.18 -8.53 -22.85
C GLY A 223 -10.67 -7.94 -24.17
N ARG A 224 -11.49 -7.88 -25.23
CA ARG A 224 -11.06 -7.31 -26.52
C ARG A 224 -11.01 -5.79 -26.46
N ILE A 225 -10.00 -5.23 -27.10
CA ILE A 225 -9.86 -3.78 -27.26
C ILE A 225 -10.63 -3.39 -28.52
N THR A 226 -11.59 -2.46 -28.38
CA THR A 226 -12.45 -1.99 -29.48
C THR A 226 -11.88 -0.76 -30.19
N ASP A 227 -10.65 -0.36 -29.85
CA ASP A 227 -9.96 0.76 -30.47
C ASP A 227 -9.44 0.39 -31.87
N ALA A 228 -9.66 1.28 -32.84
CA ALA A 228 -9.26 1.09 -34.23
C ALA A 228 -7.73 1.20 -34.43
N GLU A 229 -7.00 1.83 -33.49
CA GLU A 229 -5.54 1.97 -33.56
C GLU A 229 -4.79 0.68 -33.21
N VAL A 230 -5.41 -0.25 -32.46
CA VAL A 230 -4.80 -1.53 -32.04
C VAL A 230 -5.72 -2.71 -32.37
N PRO A 231 -6.01 -2.96 -33.66
CA PRO A 231 -6.95 -3.98 -34.07
C PRO A 231 -6.41 -5.38 -33.77
N GLY A 232 -7.19 -6.18 -33.06
CA GLY A 232 -6.87 -7.58 -32.75
C GLY A 232 -6.15 -7.80 -31.42
N THR A 233 -5.99 -6.75 -30.61
CA THR A 233 -5.46 -6.87 -29.25
C THR A 233 -6.54 -7.27 -28.24
N ARG A 234 -6.20 -8.21 -27.36
CA ARG A 234 -7.05 -8.71 -26.28
C ARG A 234 -6.25 -8.78 -24.98
N LEU A 235 -6.75 -8.17 -23.92
CA LEU A 235 -6.17 -8.27 -22.59
C LEU A 235 -6.69 -9.49 -21.85
N ASN A 236 -5.86 -10.06 -20.99
CA ASN A 236 -6.28 -11.11 -20.06
C ASN A 236 -7.33 -10.52 -19.12
N SER A 237 -8.49 -11.15 -19.01
CA SER A 237 -9.56 -10.73 -18.11
C SER A 237 -9.74 -11.77 -17.01
N VAL A 238 -9.72 -11.31 -15.76
CA VAL A 238 -9.89 -12.14 -14.56
C VAL A 238 -11.01 -11.54 -13.72
N ASP A 239 -11.83 -12.38 -13.10
CA ASP A 239 -12.85 -11.93 -12.14
C ASP A 239 -12.24 -11.68 -10.75
N ALA A 240 -13.03 -11.16 -9.82
CA ALA A 240 -12.52 -10.85 -8.47
C ALA A 240 -12.07 -12.13 -7.74
N THR A 241 -12.84 -13.22 -7.84
CA THR A 241 -12.55 -14.50 -7.18
C THR A 241 -11.26 -15.13 -7.71
N GLY A 242 -11.06 -15.12 -9.02
CA GLY A 242 -9.84 -15.63 -9.65
C GLY A 242 -8.60 -14.83 -9.27
N LEU A 243 -8.73 -13.50 -9.12
CA LEU A 243 -7.64 -12.67 -8.63
C LEU A 243 -7.27 -13.05 -7.18
N SER A 244 -8.25 -13.12 -6.27
CA SER A 244 -7.99 -13.51 -4.87
C SER A 244 -7.31 -14.89 -4.77
N GLY A 245 -7.79 -15.88 -5.52
CA GLY A 245 -7.20 -17.23 -5.51
C GLY A 245 -5.75 -17.29 -5.99
N VAL A 246 -5.37 -16.47 -6.97
CA VAL A 246 -3.96 -16.37 -7.42
C VAL A 246 -3.10 -15.70 -6.36
N LEU A 247 -3.61 -14.64 -5.75
CA LEU A 247 -2.90 -13.88 -4.73
C LEU A 247 -2.65 -14.71 -3.45
N ASP A 248 -3.62 -15.51 -3.04
CA ASP A 248 -3.49 -16.47 -1.92
C ASP A 248 -2.40 -17.51 -2.22
N LEU A 249 -2.35 -18.03 -3.45
CA LEU A 249 -1.33 -18.99 -3.86
C LEU A 249 0.07 -18.37 -3.84
N VAL A 250 0.22 -17.13 -4.31
CA VAL A 250 1.52 -16.43 -4.24
C VAL A 250 1.94 -16.18 -2.79
N ARG A 251 0.99 -15.89 -1.89
CA ARG A 251 1.26 -15.75 -0.45
C ARG A 251 1.81 -17.04 0.16
N GLU A 252 1.22 -18.19 -0.18
CA GLU A 252 1.66 -19.51 0.30
C GLU A 252 3.08 -19.87 -0.19
N ILE A 253 3.41 -19.50 -1.44
CA ILE A 253 4.75 -19.75 -2.02
C ILE A 253 5.82 -18.84 -1.38
N ALA A 254 5.45 -17.62 -0.95
CA ALA A 254 6.38 -16.65 -0.39
C ALA A 254 6.75 -16.91 1.09
N THR A 255 6.02 -17.78 1.81
CA THR A 255 6.39 -18.17 3.18
C THR A 255 7.54 -19.18 3.18
N PRO A 256 8.72 -18.87 3.76
CA PRO A 256 9.79 -19.87 3.86
C PRO A 256 9.38 -20.97 4.85
N ALA A 257 9.34 -22.21 4.36
CA ALA A 257 9.18 -23.40 5.19
C ALA A 257 10.30 -23.43 6.24
N THR A 258 9.97 -23.09 7.49
CA THR A 258 10.93 -23.16 8.58
C THR A 258 11.03 -24.62 9.00
N ALA A 259 12.21 -25.21 8.80
CA ALA A 259 12.51 -26.57 9.20
C ALA A 259 12.20 -26.77 10.70
N THR A 260 11.27 -27.68 10.97
CA THR A 260 10.87 -28.12 12.32
C THR A 260 12.04 -28.86 12.97
N GLY A 261 12.67 -28.25 13.97
CA GLY A 261 13.50 -28.95 14.95
C GLY A 261 12.61 -29.51 16.08
N PRO A 262 12.86 -30.72 16.60
CA PRO A 262 11.96 -31.37 17.53
C PRO A 262 12.01 -30.76 18.95
N THR A 263 10.81 -30.58 19.47
CA THR A 263 10.40 -30.31 20.85
C THR A 263 11.12 -31.18 21.89
N THR A 264 11.59 -30.57 22.97
CA THR A 264 11.72 -31.23 24.27
C THR A 264 10.84 -30.52 25.29
N ALA A 265 9.77 -31.20 25.68
CA ALA A 265 8.85 -30.82 26.75
C ALA A 265 9.46 -31.10 28.14
N GLY A 266 9.12 -30.27 29.13
CA GLY A 266 9.51 -30.46 30.52
C GLY A 266 8.78 -29.53 31.50
N THR A 267 7.48 -29.76 31.67
CA THR A 267 6.61 -29.75 32.89
C THR A 267 6.72 -28.63 33.96
N PRO A 268 5.58 -28.16 34.53
CA PRO A 268 5.47 -26.87 35.23
C PRO A 268 5.59 -26.96 36.77
N SER A 269 5.79 -25.82 37.43
CA SER A 269 5.52 -25.67 38.86
C SER A 269 4.85 -24.33 39.16
N ALA A 270 3.61 -24.44 39.63
CA ALA A 270 2.82 -23.34 40.15
C ALA A 270 3.12 -23.11 41.63
N THR A 271 3.20 -21.86 42.09
CA THR A 271 2.72 -21.42 43.43
C THR A 271 2.48 -19.90 43.46
N ARG A 272 1.20 -19.54 43.30
CA ARG A 272 0.33 -18.70 44.16
C ARG A 272 0.72 -17.25 44.60
N ARG A 273 -0.28 -16.36 44.37
CA ARG A 273 -0.69 -15.09 45.03
C ARG A 273 0.14 -13.83 44.66
N ARG A 274 -0.46 -12.67 44.37
CA ARG A 274 -1.62 -12.04 45.03
C ARG A 274 -2.30 -11.00 44.11
N SER A 275 -3.61 -10.92 44.26
CA SER A 275 -4.61 -10.07 43.61
C SER A 275 -4.41 -8.55 43.78
N ALA A 276 -4.61 -7.80 42.69
CA ALA A 276 -5.24 -6.48 42.66
C ALA A 276 -6.12 -6.37 41.39
N ARG A 277 -7.28 -5.75 41.54
CA ARG A 277 -8.49 -5.83 40.69
C ARG A 277 -8.46 -4.83 39.51
N PRO A 278 -8.97 -5.18 38.31
CA PRO A 278 -9.10 -4.28 37.15
C PRO A 278 -10.48 -3.58 37.09
N PRO A 279 -10.66 -2.52 36.28
CA PRO A 279 -11.97 -2.19 35.73
C PRO A 279 -12.11 -2.69 34.28
N ALA A 280 -13.12 -3.55 34.12
CA ALA A 280 -14.04 -3.71 32.99
C ALA A 280 -13.48 -3.78 31.55
N ALA A 281 -13.36 -5.01 31.08
CA ALA A 281 -13.39 -5.37 29.67
C ALA A 281 -14.79 -5.14 29.08
N LEU A 282 -14.85 -4.49 27.92
CA LEU A 282 -15.93 -4.67 26.94
C LEU A 282 -15.56 -5.90 26.11
N ALA A 283 -16.41 -6.93 26.16
CA ALA A 283 -16.25 -8.14 25.38
C ALA A 283 -16.88 -7.97 23.99
N GLY A 284 -16.10 -8.34 22.98
CA GLY A 284 -16.54 -8.57 21.60
C GLY A 284 -15.34 -9.09 20.80
N ASP A 285 -15.24 -10.42 20.65
CA ASP A 285 -14.19 -11.10 19.88
C ASP A 285 -14.40 -10.87 18.37
N PRO A 286 -13.34 -10.50 17.64
CA PRO A 286 -12.94 -11.37 16.53
C PRO A 286 -11.40 -11.47 16.42
N ALA A 287 -10.86 -12.69 16.52
CA ALA A 287 -9.51 -13.07 16.07
C ALA A 287 -8.45 -11.99 16.31
N THR A 288 -8.16 -11.74 17.59
CA THR A 288 -7.30 -10.66 18.08
C THR A 288 -5.95 -10.66 17.37
N ALA A 289 -5.58 -9.53 16.77
CA ALA A 289 -4.19 -9.32 16.37
C ALA A 289 -3.32 -9.56 17.61
N ALA A 290 -2.32 -10.43 17.49
CA ALA A 290 -1.48 -10.84 18.62
C ALA A 290 -0.55 -9.72 19.11
N LEU A 291 -0.50 -8.58 18.43
CA LEU A 291 0.30 -7.42 18.78
C LEU A 291 -0.51 -6.14 18.62
N ARG A 292 -0.21 -5.14 19.46
CA ARG A 292 -0.71 -3.77 19.33
C ARG A 292 0.43 -2.77 19.41
N LEU A 293 0.50 -1.86 18.45
CA LEU A 293 1.47 -0.78 18.38
C LEU A 293 0.75 0.57 18.50
N ASP A 294 0.92 1.22 19.65
CA ASP A 294 0.45 2.59 19.86
C ASP A 294 1.57 3.58 19.45
N VAL A 295 1.30 4.46 18.48
CA VAL A 295 2.21 5.53 18.02
C VAL A 295 1.66 6.94 18.26
N LEU A 296 0.38 7.10 18.55
CA LEU A 296 -0.26 8.39 18.85
C LEU A 296 -0.09 8.76 20.33
N GLY A 297 1.10 9.27 20.64
CA GLY A 297 1.58 9.49 22.00
C GLY A 297 2.88 8.72 22.22
N THR A 298 3.08 8.17 23.42
CA THR A 298 4.28 7.37 23.73
C THR A 298 4.29 6.06 22.94
N VAL A 299 5.39 5.79 22.23
CA VAL A 299 5.51 4.56 21.41
C VAL A 299 5.49 3.33 22.30
N ARG A 300 4.48 2.47 22.14
CA ARG A 300 4.30 1.23 22.90
C ARG A 300 3.96 0.06 21.99
N LEU A 301 4.65 -1.05 22.20
CA LEU A 301 4.31 -2.32 21.60
C LEU A 301 3.83 -3.25 22.71
N ALA A 302 2.66 -3.85 22.54
CA ALA A 302 2.10 -4.85 23.45
C ALA A 302 1.87 -6.16 22.69
N GLY A 303 2.07 -7.27 23.38
CA GLY A 303 1.73 -8.61 22.90
C GLY A 303 0.31 -9.03 23.23
N ASP A 304 -0.01 -10.27 22.90
CA ASP A 304 -1.30 -10.89 23.19
C ASP A 304 -1.61 -10.79 24.70
N GLY A 305 -2.81 -10.31 25.03
CA GLY A 305 -3.21 -10.01 26.42
C GLY A 305 -2.71 -8.68 27.00
N GLY A 306 -1.98 -7.86 26.23
CA GLY A 306 -1.56 -6.51 26.63
C GLY A 306 -0.20 -6.40 27.31
N ASP A 307 0.59 -7.47 27.33
CA ASP A 307 1.92 -7.47 27.94
C ASP A 307 2.91 -6.58 27.16
N PRO A 308 3.65 -5.66 27.80
CA PRO A 308 4.53 -4.74 27.09
C PRO A 308 5.75 -5.43 26.50
N ILE A 309 5.98 -5.26 25.20
CA ILE A 309 7.15 -5.74 24.46
C ILE A 309 8.11 -4.57 24.25
N ARG A 310 9.36 -4.74 24.68
CA ARG A 310 10.38 -3.70 24.55
C ARG A 310 10.97 -3.68 23.13
N ILE A 311 10.83 -2.53 22.44
CA ILE A 311 11.64 -2.20 21.27
C ILE A 311 12.93 -1.52 21.76
N GLY A 312 14.03 -2.28 21.78
CA GLY A 312 15.25 -1.90 22.47
C GLY A 312 15.99 -0.71 21.85
N ARG A 313 16.19 -0.72 20.53
CA ARG A 313 16.96 0.34 19.84
C ARG A 313 16.08 1.46 19.32
N GLN A 314 16.60 2.68 19.43
CA GLN A 314 15.97 3.88 18.89
C GLN A 314 15.71 3.78 17.39
N ARG A 315 16.65 3.22 16.62
CA ARG A 315 16.47 3.03 15.17
C ARG A 315 15.36 2.03 14.82
N SER A 316 15.20 0.97 15.60
CA SER A 316 14.09 0.03 15.44
C SER A 316 12.74 0.66 15.78
N LYS A 317 12.69 1.55 16.80
CA LYS A 317 11.49 2.36 17.08
C LYS A 317 11.15 3.30 15.93
N GLN A 318 12.16 3.99 15.37
CA GLN A 318 11.98 4.86 14.21
C GLN A 318 11.38 4.10 13.02
N ILE A 319 11.95 2.92 12.70
CA ILE A 319 11.43 2.07 11.64
C ILE A 319 10.00 1.62 11.94
N ALA A 320 9.69 1.21 13.17
CA ALA A 320 8.33 0.80 13.55
C ALA A 320 7.31 1.93 13.35
N VAL A 321 7.64 3.16 13.76
CA VAL A 321 6.76 4.33 13.59
C VAL A 321 6.60 4.69 12.12
N LEU A 322 7.67 4.66 11.32
CA LEU A 322 7.55 4.90 9.87
C LEU A 322 6.67 3.84 9.19
N LEU A 323 6.85 2.56 9.52
CA LEU A 323 6.00 1.50 8.96
C LEU A 323 4.56 1.56 9.46
N ALA A 324 4.32 2.10 10.66
CA ALA A 324 2.98 2.38 11.16
C ALA A 324 2.30 3.51 10.37
N LEU A 325 3.04 4.56 9.98
CA LEU A 325 2.49 5.64 9.15
C LEU A 325 2.22 5.21 7.69
N HIS A 326 3.03 4.28 7.18
CA HIS A 326 2.93 3.79 5.80
C HIS A 326 2.42 2.36 5.76
N ARG A 327 1.10 2.19 5.88
CA ARG A 327 0.44 0.88 5.92
C ARG A 327 0.77 0.00 4.70
N GLY A 328 0.98 0.61 3.53
CA GLY A 328 1.41 -0.10 2.32
C GLY A 328 2.88 -0.50 2.26
N GLY A 329 3.67 -0.14 3.26
CA GLY A 329 5.11 -0.40 3.35
C GLY A 329 5.98 0.73 2.85
N LEU A 330 7.27 0.64 3.21
CA LEU A 330 8.35 1.48 2.72
C LEU A 330 9.45 0.63 2.12
N ASP A 331 10.07 1.12 1.06
CA ASP A 331 11.28 0.50 0.54
C ASP A 331 12.52 0.80 1.42
N ARG A 332 13.58 0.00 1.26
CA ARG A 332 14.82 0.19 2.04
C ARG A 332 15.52 1.51 1.74
N GLY A 333 15.39 2.06 0.54
CA GLY A 333 15.91 3.37 0.17
C GLY A 333 15.20 4.49 0.92
N GLU A 334 13.87 4.46 0.96
CA GLU A 334 13.03 5.37 1.75
C GLU A 334 13.38 5.27 3.25
N LEU A 335 13.47 4.06 3.80
CA LEU A 335 13.89 3.86 5.18
C LEU A 335 15.31 4.37 5.46
N LEU A 336 16.22 4.26 4.49
CA LEU A 336 17.58 4.81 4.61
C LEU A 336 17.55 6.34 4.65
N GLU A 337 16.78 6.96 3.76
CA GLU A 337 16.68 8.41 3.66
C GLU A 337 16.07 9.01 4.93
N PHE A 338 14.91 8.51 5.37
CA PHE A 338 14.25 9.02 6.58
C PHE A 338 15.09 8.80 7.83
N VAL A 339 15.59 7.58 8.04
CA VAL A 339 16.20 7.22 9.32
C VAL A 339 17.67 7.65 9.38
N TYR A 340 18.42 7.54 8.29
CA TYR A 340 19.88 7.64 8.32
C TYR A 340 20.45 8.86 7.59
N GLY A 341 19.64 9.60 6.81
CA GLY A 341 20.00 10.89 6.22
C GLY A 341 21.39 10.88 5.56
N ASP A 342 22.27 11.76 6.04
CA ASP A 342 23.62 11.99 5.50
C ASP A 342 24.67 10.90 5.82
N MET A 343 24.28 9.81 6.48
CA MET A 343 25.22 8.72 6.77
C MET A 343 25.77 8.07 5.50
N ARG A 344 27.04 7.62 5.55
CA ARG A 344 27.65 6.87 4.45
C ARG A 344 26.82 5.61 4.17
N ARG A 345 26.43 5.42 2.89
CA ARG A 345 25.45 4.40 2.44
C ARG A 345 25.75 2.99 2.94
N THR A 346 27.01 2.59 2.98
CA THR A 346 27.45 1.25 3.43
C THR A 346 27.21 1.02 4.93
N GLU A 347 27.41 2.05 5.76
CA GLU A 347 27.17 2.01 7.21
C GLU A 347 25.67 2.10 7.50
N ALA A 348 24.97 2.98 6.79
CA ALA A 348 23.52 3.13 6.90
C ALA A 348 22.77 1.84 6.54
N THR A 349 23.21 1.13 5.49
CA THR A 349 22.61 -0.15 5.06
C THR A 349 22.78 -1.25 6.11
N LYS A 350 23.99 -1.40 6.68
CA LYS A 350 24.24 -2.36 7.77
C LYS A 350 23.43 -2.03 9.02
N SER A 351 23.33 -0.75 9.36
CA SER A 351 22.54 -0.29 10.50
C SER A 351 21.04 -0.53 10.26
N LEU A 352 20.53 -0.28 9.05
CA LEU A 352 19.14 -0.55 8.69
C LEU A 352 18.82 -2.04 8.80
N GLN A 353 19.66 -2.92 8.25
CA GLN A 353 19.48 -4.37 8.37
C GLN A 353 19.43 -4.82 9.84
N THR A 354 20.31 -4.27 10.68
CA THR A 354 20.33 -4.55 12.12
C THR A 354 19.04 -4.06 12.78
N GLY A 355 18.61 -2.83 12.48
CA GLY A 355 17.38 -2.24 13.01
C GLY A 355 16.13 -3.04 12.63
N ILE A 356 16.04 -3.48 11.38
CA ILE A 356 14.96 -4.33 10.85
C ILE A 356 14.99 -5.71 11.52
N TRP A 357 16.17 -6.32 11.67
CA TRP A 357 16.31 -7.63 12.31
C TRP A 357 15.86 -7.59 13.78
N GLU A 358 16.29 -6.57 14.53
CA GLU A 358 15.87 -6.39 15.92
C GLU A 358 14.39 -6.07 16.05
N LEU A 359 13.85 -5.22 15.17
CA LEU A 359 12.42 -4.94 15.13
C LEU A 359 11.63 -6.23 14.87
N ASN A 360 12.05 -7.03 13.88
CA ASN A 360 11.42 -8.30 13.56
C ASN A 360 11.34 -9.21 14.79
N ARG A 361 12.41 -9.27 15.59
CA ARG A 361 12.44 -10.10 16.80
C ARG A 361 11.40 -9.67 17.84
N SER A 362 11.10 -8.39 17.93
CA SER A 362 10.02 -7.86 18.78
C SER A 362 8.63 -8.10 18.20
N LEU A 363 8.52 -8.42 16.91
CA LEU A 363 7.27 -8.61 16.18
C LEU A 363 6.97 -10.08 15.84
N VAL A 364 7.73 -11.02 16.39
CA VAL A 364 7.45 -12.46 16.25
C VAL A 364 6.33 -12.85 17.21
N THR A 365 5.29 -13.48 16.67
CA THR A 365 4.17 -14.08 17.38
C THR A 365 4.13 -15.59 17.11
N PRO A 366 3.32 -16.37 17.84
CA PRO A 366 3.10 -17.78 17.51
C PRO A 366 2.55 -18.03 16.10
N ALA A 367 1.83 -17.04 15.53
CA ALA A 367 1.23 -17.13 14.19
C ALA A 367 2.20 -16.69 13.07
N GLY A 368 3.31 -16.03 13.38
CA GLY A 368 4.28 -15.57 12.40
C GLY A 368 4.97 -14.28 12.79
N SER A 369 5.64 -13.64 11.84
CA SER A 369 6.23 -12.30 12.04
C SER A 369 5.24 -11.24 11.55
N ALA A 370 4.88 -10.29 12.41
CA ALA A 370 4.09 -9.13 11.99
C ALA A 370 4.89 -8.14 11.12
N LEU A 371 6.16 -8.43 10.83
CA LEU A 371 6.98 -7.69 9.88
C LEU A 371 7.14 -8.51 8.59
N ILE A 372 6.53 -8.04 7.52
CA ILE A 372 6.64 -8.60 6.17
C ILE A 372 7.83 -7.96 5.46
N LYS A 373 8.66 -8.78 4.83
CA LYS A 373 9.86 -8.38 4.08
C LYS A 373 9.77 -8.93 2.66
N ASN A 374 9.26 -8.14 1.73
CA ASN A 374 9.10 -8.54 0.33
C ASN A 374 10.16 -7.83 -0.51
N GLY A 375 11.32 -8.47 -0.66
CA GLY A 375 12.48 -7.89 -1.35
C GLY A 375 12.95 -6.58 -0.73
N GLU A 376 12.73 -5.49 -1.47
CA GLU A 376 13.08 -4.12 -1.07
C GLU A 376 12.06 -3.47 -0.13
N VAL A 377 10.82 -3.96 -0.05
CA VAL A 377 9.75 -3.34 0.76
C VAL A 377 9.60 -4.01 2.12
N CYS A 378 9.55 -3.20 3.17
CA CYS A 378 9.22 -3.59 4.53
C CYS A 378 7.84 -3.03 4.88
N LYS A 379 6.97 -3.84 5.49
CA LYS A 379 5.66 -3.41 5.98
C LYS A 379 5.22 -4.18 7.21
N LEU A 380 4.31 -3.60 7.98
CA LEU A 380 3.64 -4.28 9.08
C LEU A 380 2.44 -5.08 8.54
N ASP A 381 2.19 -6.26 9.10
CA ASP A 381 1.07 -7.15 8.75
C ASP A 381 -0.16 -6.87 9.63
N PRO A 382 -1.22 -6.21 9.13
CA PRO A 382 -2.43 -5.90 9.87
C PRO A 382 -3.22 -7.11 10.35
N GLN A 383 -2.91 -8.33 9.88
CA GLN A 383 -3.49 -9.55 10.44
C GLN A 383 -2.85 -9.94 11.77
N LEU A 384 -1.63 -9.48 12.02
CA LEU A 384 -0.82 -9.85 13.19
C LEU A 384 -0.54 -8.67 14.13
N ILE A 385 -0.69 -7.43 13.66
CA ILE A 385 -0.52 -6.22 14.46
C ILE A 385 -1.61 -5.18 14.22
N GLU A 386 -2.20 -4.69 15.30
CA GLU A 386 -3.05 -3.49 15.32
C GLU A 386 -2.19 -2.24 15.53
N VAL A 387 -2.59 -1.13 14.92
CA VAL A 387 -1.90 0.15 15.04
C VAL A 387 -2.95 1.25 15.27
N ASP A 388 -2.80 2.03 16.35
CA ASP A 388 -3.75 3.09 16.72
C ASP A 388 -3.95 4.15 15.62
N TRP A 389 -2.90 4.43 14.84
CA TRP A 389 -2.99 5.29 13.65
C TRP A 389 -3.92 4.72 12.56
N TRP A 390 -3.88 3.40 12.31
CA TRP A 390 -4.76 2.77 11.32
C TRP A 390 -6.21 2.76 11.79
N ASP A 391 -6.43 2.50 13.08
CA ASP A 391 -7.77 2.55 13.69
C ASP A 391 -8.35 3.96 13.57
N LEU A 392 -7.55 4.99 13.85
CA LEU A 392 -7.94 6.40 13.70
C LEU A 392 -8.36 6.70 12.26
N GLN A 393 -7.52 6.34 11.28
CA GLN A 393 -7.83 6.54 9.86
C GLN A 393 -9.13 5.81 9.45
N ALA A 394 -9.31 4.57 9.89
CA ALA A 394 -10.50 3.79 9.58
C ALA A 394 -11.78 4.39 10.19
N HIS A 395 -11.71 4.97 11.39
CA HIS A 395 -12.84 5.70 11.98
C HIS A 395 -13.15 6.99 11.21
N VAL A 396 -12.13 7.74 10.79
CA VAL A 396 -12.30 8.94 9.94
C VAL A 396 -12.99 8.58 8.62
N GLU A 397 -12.57 7.51 7.95
CA GLU A 397 -13.17 7.04 6.69
C GLU A 397 -14.64 6.64 6.83
N ARG A 398 -15.03 6.11 8.00
CA ARG A 398 -16.43 5.75 8.31
C ARG A 398 -17.29 6.92 8.79
N GLY A 399 -16.69 8.09 9.02
CA GLY A 399 -17.37 9.25 9.61
C GLY A 399 -17.59 9.14 11.13
N GLU A 400 -16.88 8.24 11.80
CA GLU A 400 -16.92 8.00 13.25
C GLU A 400 -15.91 8.92 13.95
N PHE A 401 -16.07 10.23 13.75
CA PHE A 401 -15.06 11.23 14.10
C PHE A 401 -14.77 11.30 15.60
N GLN A 402 -15.77 11.08 16.46
CA GLN A 402 -15.56 11.05 17.91
C GLN A 402 -14.63 9.90 18.32
N GLN A 403 -14.86 8.70 17.79
CA GLN A 403 -14.03 7.52 18.04
C GLN A 403 -12.60 7.73 17.52
N ALA A 404 -12.44 8.36 16.36
CA ALA A 404 -11.12 8.72 15.83
C ALA A 404 -10.35 9.66 16.78
N ILE A 405 -11.02 10.68 17.32
CA ILE A 405 -10.41 11.65 18.24
C ILE A 405 -9.98 10.97 19.55
N GLU A 406 -10.79 10.06 20.09
CA GLU A 406 -10.50 9.33 21.35
C GLU A 406 -9.22 8.48 21.27
N LEU A 407 -8.78 8.08 20.07
CA LEU A 407 -7.53 7.36 19.85
C LEU A 407 -6.29 8.25 19.91
N TYR A 408 -6.44 9.57 19.71
CA TYR A 408 -5.33 10.51 19.77
C TYR A 408 -4.95 10.83 21.22
N ARG A 409 -3.93 10.13 21.75
CA ARG A 409 -3.45 10.32 23.15
C ARG A 409 -2.31 11.33 23.27
N GLY A 410 -1.86 11.90 22.16
CA GLY A 410 -0.80 12.89 22.10
C GLY A 410 -0.06 12.89 20.76
N PRO A 411 0.98 13.73 20.62
CA PRO A 411 1.75 13.82 19.39
C PRO A 411 2.34 12.47 18.99
N LEU A 412 2.42 12.23 17.67
CA LEU A 412 3.08 11.04 17.11
C LEU A 412 4.47 10.86 17.73
N ALA A 413 4.71 9.66 18.29
CA ALA A 413 5.93 9.33 19.02
C ALA A 413 6.31 10.43 20.01
N GLY A 414 5.39 10.82 20.90
CA GLY A 414 5.47 12.02 21.74
C GLY A 414 6.66 12.06 22.71
N ASP A 415 7.32 10.93 22.95
CA ASP A 415 8.55 10.83 23.76
C ASP A 415 9.84 10.94 22.94
N ALA A 416 9.74 11.13 21.61
CA ALA A 416 10.87 11.13 20.69
C ALA A 416 11.11 12.50 20.04
N GLU A 417 12.38 12.78 19.77
CA GLU A 417 12.85 13.96 19.03
C GLU A 417 13.73 13.47 17.87
N TRP A 418 13.09 13.18 16.73
CA TRP A 418 13.75 12.70 15.51
C TRP A 418 13.56 13.73 14.40
N ASP A 419 14.57 13.91 13.56
CA ASP A 419 14.63 15.02 12.59
C ASP A 419 13.45 15.02 11.59
N TRP A 420 12.92 13.84 11.25
CA TRP A 420 11.78 13.67 10.34
C TRP A 420 10.41 13.72 11.01
N LEU A 421 10.32 13.71 12.36
CA LEU A 421 9.04 13.72 13.07
C LEU A 421 8.22 15.01 12.87
N PRO A 422 8.78 16.22 12.77
CA PRO A 422 7.99 17.45 12.67
C PRO A 422 6.98 17.44 11.53
N GLU A 423 7.39 16.96 10.34
CA GLU A 423 6.52 16.84 9.16
C GLU A 423 5.40 15.82 9.40
N GLN A 424 5.74 14.64 9.93
CA GLN A 424 4.77 13.59 10.20
C GLN A 424 3.78 13.99 11.32
N ARG A 425 4.25 14.67 12.36
CA ARG A 425 3.41 15.24 13.42
C ARG A 425 2.49 16.34 12.88
N HIS A 426 2.92 17.11 11.88
CA HIS A 426 2.04 18.06 11.22
C HIS A 426 0.89 17.35 10.49
N HIS A 427 1.20 16.32 9.70
CA HIS A 427 0.18 15.53 9.01
C HIS A 427 -0.85 14.92 9.98
N VAL A 428 -0.40 14.27 11.06
CA VAL A 428 -1.29 13.70 12.08
C VAL A 428 -2.17 14.77 12.72
N ARG A 429 -1.61 15.94 13.09
CA ARG A 429 -2.39 17.04 13.66
C ARG A 429 -3.46 17.56 12.71
N GLN A 430 -3.15 17.70 11.42
CA GLN A 430 -4.13 18.12 10.42
C GLN A 430 -5.29 17.13 10.31
N THR A 431 -5.00 15.83 10.29
CA THR A 431 -6.03 14.78 10.24
C THR A 431 -6.94 14.83 11.47
N VAL A 432 -6.35 14.97 12.67
CA VAL A 432 -7.13 15.07 13.92
C VAL A 432 -7.93 16.37 13.98
N ALA A 433 -7.35 17.49 13.56
CA ALA A 433 -8.05 18.78 13.48
C ALA A 433 -9.26 18.72 12.53
N ALA A 434 -9.09 18.09 11.36
CA ALA A 434 -10.19 17.86 10.43
C ALA A 434 -11.29 16.96 11.04
N ALA A 435 -10.92 15.92 11.81
CA ALA A 435 -11.88 15.10 12.52
C ALA A 435 -12.66 15.91 13.58
N TYR A 436 -12.01 16.82 14.32
CA TYR A 436 -12.69 17.74 15.23
C TYR A 436 -13.66 18.68 14.50
N ALA A 437 -13.28 19.22 13.34
CA ALA A 437 -14.15 20.07 12.54
C ALA A 437 -15.43 19.32 12.10
N GLN A 438 -15.28 18.08 11.62
CA GLN A 438 -16.40 17.25 11.18
C GLN A 438 -17.27 16.79 12.36
N TRP A 439 -16.66 16.39 13.48
CA TRP A 439 -17.41 16.05 14.69
C TRP A 439 -18.22 17.25 15.18
N ALA A 440 -17.62 18.44 15.24
CA ALA A 440 -18.32 19.65 15.62
C ALA A 440 -19.50 19.96 14.69
N ALA A 441 -19.37 19.75 13.38
CA ALA A 441 -20.49 19.95 12.46
C ALA A 441 -21.72 19.06 12.77
N SER A 442 -21.52 17.93 13.46
CA SER A 442 -22.59 17.01 13.87
C SER A 442 -23.29 17.37 15.19
N LEU A 443 -22.73 18.30 15.98
CA LEU A 443 -23.26 18.67 17.29
C LEU A 443 -24.41 19.68 17.16
N GLU A 444 -25.43 19.53 18.01
CA GLU A 444 -26.68 20.28 17.90
C GLU A 444 -26.54 21.72 18.42
N THR A 445 -25.85 21.90 19.54
CA THR A 445 -25.79 23.21 20.20
C THR A 445 -24.56 24.00 19.76
N ALA A 446 -24.68 25.33 19.71
CA ALA A 446 -23.53 26.20 19.41
C ALA A 446 -22.43 26.11 20.49
N GLN A 447 -22.80 25.79 21.73
CA GLN A 447 -21.85 25.65 22.84
C GLN A 447 -21.03 24.36 22.73
N GLU A 448 -21.66 23.22 22.48
CA GLU A 448 -20.95 21.95 22.27
C GLU A 448 -20.00 22.04 21.07
N ARG A 449 -20.44 22.69 19.98
CA ARG A 449 -19.60 22.98 18.82
C ARG A 449 -18.38 23.81 19.19
N LEU A 450 -18.58 24.88 19.95
CA LEU A 450 -17.49 25.74 20.39
C LEU A 450 -16.47 24.96 21.25
N ASP A 451 -16.94 24.12 22.17
CA ASP A 451 -16.09 23.33 23.05
C ASP A 451 -15.30 22.27 22.28
N ALA A 452 -15.95 21.57 21.34
CA ALA A 452 -15.30 20.60 20.46
C ALA A 452 -14.21 21.22 19.58
N VAL A 453 -14.51 22.34 18.93
CA VAL A 453 -13.55 23.02 18.03
C VAL A 453 -12.38 23.62 18.83
N LYS A 454 -12.62 24.12 20.04
CA LYS A 454 -11.54 24.57 20.94
C LYS A 454 -10.61 23.44 21.34
N ALA A 455 -11.15 22.26 21.66
CA ALA A 455 -10.33 21.08 21.91
C ALA A 455 -9.47 20.71 20.67
N GLY A 456 -10.02 20.86 19.46
CA GLY A 456 -9.24 20.72 18.23
C GLY A 456 -8.11 21.75 18.08
N LEU A 457 -8.34 23.01 18.49
CA LEU A 457 -7.31 24.07 18.47
C LEU A 457 -6.19 23.86 19.49
N ASP A 458 -6.43 23.08 20.55
CA ASP A 458 -5.37 22.65 21.47
C ASP A 458 -4.44 21.62 20.80
N ILE A 459 -4.92 20.89 19.78
CA ILE A 459 -4.13 19.94 18.99
C ILE A 459 -3.41 20.64 17.82
N ASP A 460 -4.16 21.42 17.03
CA ASP A 460 -3.60 22.23 15.95
C ASP A 460 -3.95 23.72 16.11
N PRO A 461 -3.08 24.49 16.78
CA PRO A 461 -3.27 25.91 16.98
C PRO A 461 -3.38 26.74 15.69
N TRP A 462 -2.86 26.22 14.57
CA TRP A 462 -2.75 26.93 13.28
C TRP A 462 -3.86 26.56 12.30
N SER A 463 -4.77 25.65 12.67
CA SER A 463 -5.87 25.23 11.79
C SER A 463 -6.86 26.36 11.56
N GLU A 464 -6.74 26.99 10.39
CA GLU A 464 -7.60 28.11 9.99
C GLU A 464 -9.08 27.71 9.93
N GLU A 465 -9.39 26.49 9.51
CA GLU A 465 -10.75 25.94 9.50
C GLU A 465 -11.36 25.90 10.92
N LEU A 466 -10.60 25.42 11.91
CA LEU A 466 -11.08 25.41 13.30
C LEU A 466 -11.29 26.84 13.82
N HIS A 467 -10.42 27.79 13.49
CA HIS A 467 -10.62 29.20 13.84
C HIS A 467 -11.91 29.78 13.22
N GLN A 468 -12.18 29.47 11.95
CA GLN A 468 -13.43 29.87 11.27
C GLN A 468 -14.68 29.29 11.96
N LEU A 469 -14.60 28.04 12.42
CA LEU A 469 -15.69 27.39 13.15
C LEU A 469 -15.91 28.02 14.54
N VAL A 470 -14.85 28.39 15.26
CA VAL A 470 -14.96 29.15 16.52
C VAL A 470 -15.64 30.49 16.28
N MET A 471 -15.23 31.23 15.24
CA MET A 471 -15.86 32.50 14.86
C MET A 471 -17.35 32.33 14.56
N SER A 472 -17.71 31.31 13.78
CA SER A 472 -19.11 31.03 13.42
C SER A 472 -19.96 30.64 14.63
N ALA A 473 -19.39 29.87 15.57
CA ALA A 473 -20.05 29.53 16.83
C ALA A 473 -20.27 30.77 17.72
N HIS A 474 -19.27 31.65 17.86
CA HIS A 474 -19.42 32.91 18.60
C HIS A 474 -20.47 33.84 18.00
N ALA A 475 -20.53 33.95 16.67
CA ALA A 475 -21.56 34.72 15.99
C ALA A 475 -22.97 34.16 16.26
N THR A 476 -23.13 32.82 16.25
CA THR A 476 -24.40 32.15 16.57
C THR A 476 -24.83 32.40 18.02
N LEU A 477 -23.87 32.52 18.93
CA LEU A 477 -24.10 32.85 20.34
C LEU A 477 -24.33 34.36 20.59
N GLY A 478 -24.28 35.20 19.55
CA GLY A 478 -24.51 36.64 19.65
C GLY A 478 -23.33 37.44 20.23
N ASP A 479 -22.10 36.95 20.08
CA ASP A 479 -20.89 37.57 20.63
C ASP A 479 -19.92 38.03 19.50
N PRO A 480 -20.20 39.15 18.81
CA PRO A 480 -19.39 39.62 17.68
C PRO A 480 -18.00 40.12 18.08
N ASP A 481 -17.83 40.57 19.32
CA ASP A 481 -16.52 40.99 19.84
C ASP A 481 -15.55 39.80 19.89
N ARG A 482 -16.04 38.62 20.28
CA ARG A 482 -15.24 37.38 20.25
C ARG A 482 -14.92 36.89 18.85
N VAL A 483 -15.74 37.17 17.84
CA VAL A 483 -15.42 36.87 16.44
C VAL A 483 -14.16 37.64 16.02
N THR A 484 -14.12 38.94 16.32
CA THR A 484 -12.98 39.80 15.97
C THR A 484 -11.73 39.43 16.76
N ALA A 485 -11.86 39.17 18.06
CA ALA A 485 -10.74 38.72 18.90
C ALA A 485 -10.15 37.38 18.43
N GLN A 486 -10.98 36.46 17.95
CA GLN A 486 -10.50 35.20 17.39
C GLN A 486 -9.68 35.41 16.10
N LEU A 487 -10.04 36.39 15.26
CA LEU A 487 -9.29 36.69 14.04
C LEU A 487 -7.89 37.23 14.37
N GLU A 488 -7.78 38.09 15.38
CA GLU A 488 -6.47 38.56 15.86
C GLU A 488 -5.63 37.41 16.40
N THR A 489 -6.24 36.50 17.17
CA THR A 489 -5.56 35.29 17.64
C THR A 489 -5.02 34.44 16.49
N LEU A 490 -5.82 34.24 15.43
CA LEU A 490 -5.38 33.52 14.23
C LEU A 490 -4.24 34.27 13.52
N ARG A 491 -4.34 35.60 13.37
CA ARG A 491 -3.30 36.45 12.76
C ARG A 491 -1.97 36.30 13.48
N GLU A 492 -1.98 36.40 14.81
CA GLU A 492 -0.77 36.26 15.63
C GLU A 492 -0.14 34.87 15.47
N ARG A 493 -0.95 33.80 15.50
CA ARG A 493 -0.47 32.42 15.37
C ARG A 493 0.11 32.12 13.99
N LEU A 494 -0.55 32.57 12.92
CA LEU A 494 -0.04 32.39 11.55
C LEU A 494 1.19 33.26 11.28
N ALA A 495 1.22 34.49 11.80
CA ALA A 495 2.39 35.36 11.66
C ALA A 495 3.64 34.76 12.29
N ALA A 496 3.52 34.03 13.40
CA ALA A 496 4.63 33.33 14.05
C ALA A 496 5.29 32.27 13.14
N ILE A 497 4.60 31.78 12.11
CA ILE A 497 5.12 30.84 11.11
C ILE A 497 5.26 31.48 9.72
N GLY A 498 5.20 32.82 9.64
CA GLY A 498 5.36 33.56 8.38
C GLY A 498 4.16 33.46 7.43
N LEU A 499 3.00 33.07 7.93
CA LEU A 499 1.75 32.98 7.17
C LEU A 499 0.79 34.10 7.56
N ALA A 500 -0.21 34.35 6.73
CA ALA A 500 -1.31 35.26 7.00
C ALA A 500 -2.65 34.52 6.81
N PRO A 501 -3.74 34.95 7.49
CA PRO A 501 -5.06 34.38 7.23
C PRO A 501 -5.45 34.53 5.76
N SER A 502 -6.14 33.53 5.24
CA SER A 502 -6.72 33.56 3.90
C SER A 502 -7.73 34.70 3.73
N GLU A 503 -7.91 35.16 2.49
CA GLU A 503 -8.95 36.13 2.15
C GLU A 503 -10.36 35.61 2.51
N GLN A 504 -10.58 34.29 2.40
CA GLN A 504 -11.85 33.66 2.76
C GLN A 504 -12.18 33.85 4.24
N THR A 505 -11.20 33.70 5.14
CA THR A 505 -11.39 33.93 6.58
C THR A 505 -11.68 35.39 6.88
N VAL A 506 -10.96 36.31 6.23
CA VAL A 506 -11.20 37.76 6.40
C VAL A 506 -12.62 38.13 5.93
N GLN A 507 -13.05 37.59 4.80
CA GLN A 507 -14.40 37.78 4.28
C GLN A 507 -15.48 37.13 5.16
N LEU A 508 -15.20 35.97 5.78
CA LEU A 508 -16.10 35.33 6.73
C LEU A 508 -16.36 36.25 7.92
N VAL A 509 -15.31 36.79 8.53
CA VAL A 509 -15.45 37.69 9.69
C VAL A 509 -16.29 38.91 9.35
N ALA A 510 -16.03 39.56 8.21
CA ALA A 510 -16.80 40.72 7.77
C ALA A 510 -18.31 40.39 7.64
N ARG A 511 -18.65 39.22 7.10
CA ARG A 511 -20.04 38.75 6.99
C ARG A 511 -20.68 38.49 8.36
N LEU A 512 -19.96 37.81 9.26
CA LEU A 512 -20.46 37.49 10.60
C LEU A 512 -20.70 38.76 11.44
N THR A 513 -19.81 39.75 11.35
CA THR A 513 -19.97 41.02 12.06
C THR A 513 -21.13 41.85 11.51
N ASP A 514 -21.33 41.90 10.18
CA ASP A 514 -22.46 42.61 9.56
C ASP A 514 -23.81 41.96 9.93
N GLN A 515 -23.86 40.62 9.97
CA GLN A 515 -25.06 39.90 10.43
C GLN A 515 -25.41 40.22 11.88
N ALA A 516 -24.41 40.29 12.77
CA ALA A 516 -24.64 40.64 14.17
C ALA A 516 -25.15 42.09 14.34
N VAL A 517 -24.60 43.05 13.58
CA VAL A 517 -25.08 44.44 13.59
C VAL A 517 -26.53 44.54 13.13
N ARG A 518 -26.92 43.79 12.09
CA ARG A 518 -28.30 43.75 11.60
C ARG A 518 -29.29 43.03 12.53
N ALA A 519 -28.81 42.14 13.39
CA ALA A 519 -29.66 41.46 14.37
C ALA A 519 -29.94 42.30 15.63
N LEU A 520 -29.10 43.31 15.89
CA LEU A 520 -29.20 44.22 17.04
C LEU A 520 -29.96 45.52 16.72
N GLY A 521 -30.11 45.89 15.45
CA GLY A 521 -30.87 47.04 14.97
C GLY A 521 -32.23 46.64 14.43
#